data_AF-A0A6P3X0J8-F1
#
_entry.id   AF-A0A6P3X0J8-F1
#
_cell.length_a   1.000
_cell.length_b   1.000
_cell.length_c   1.000
_cell.angle_alpha   90.00
_cell.angle_beta   90.00
_cell.angle_gamma   90.00
#
_symmetry.space_group_name_H-M   'P 1'
#
loop_
_entity.id
_entity.type
_entity.pdbx_description
1 polymer ?
#
loop_
_entity_poly.entity_id
_entity_poly.type
_entity_poly.pdbx_seq_one_letter_code
_entity_poly.pdbx_strand_id
1 'polypeptide(L)'
;MADYSANHIIDMVIVLGECQNNYRAAARWYAERFPLRRHLSHVTIRALTIRARGGHLNRQRRRHEYDENNARVLKVLAVVHLDRQISSRTIEREIGIPRNTALRILRNLRYHAYHITLVQELGPNHIQMRIEFCHWALARIQQDQDFFRSPGCLLVSSTEAAKVDFPSTENLSLTIARIRMKIDIIRYKEEFAVMKDSNFEGIMDVDVDEDSYR
;
A
#
# COMPACT_ATOMS: atom_id res chain seq x y z
N MET A 1 27.25 0.44 -9.82
CA MET A 1 27.48 -0.66 -10.78
C MET A 1 26.13 -1.07 -11.37
N ALA A 2 26.05 -1.25 -12.68
CA ALA A 2 24.84 -1.70 -13.36
C ALA A 2 24.42 -3.10 -12.87
N ASP A 3 23.13 -3.41 -12.97
CA ASP A 3 22.63 -4.74 -12.68
C ASP A 3 22.84 -5.62 -13.93
N TYR A 4 23.52 -6.75 -13.72
CA TYR A 4 23.80 -7.74 -14.76
C TYR A 4 23.04 -9.01 -14.40
N SER A 5 22.42 -9.65 -15.39
CA SER A 5 21.78 -10.96 -15.21
C SER A 5 22.80 -12.01 -14.77
N ALA A 6 22.36 -13.02 -14.01
CA ALA A 6 23.21 -14.12 -13.58
C ALA A 6 23.96 -14.78 -14.75
N ASN A 7 23.28 -15.01 -15.87
CA ASN A 7 23.88 -15.59 -17.08
C ASN A 7 25.01 -14.71 -17.64
N HIS A 8 24.81 -13.39 -17.63
CA HIS A 8 25.83 -12.43 -18.08
C HIS A 8 27.09 -12.50 -17.21
N ILE A 9 26.92 -12.72 -15.90
CA ILE A 9 28.02 -12.86 -14.95
C ILE A 9 28.75 -14.18 -15.14
N ILE A 10 28.00 -15.28 -15.35
CA ILE A 10 28.56 -16.61 -15.60
C ILE A 10 29.40 -16.61 -16.89
N ASP A 11 28.84 -16.09 -17.99
CA ASP A 11 29.55 -15.98 -19.27
C ASP A 11 30.86 -15.18 -19.14
N MET A 12 30.84 -14.12 -18.33
CA MET A 12 32.03 -13.32 -18.05
C MET A 12 33.07 -14.10 -17.23
N VAL A 13 32.63 -14.87 -16.23
CA VAL A 13 33.52 -15.70 -15.40
C VAL A 13 34.20 -16.78 -16.24
N ILE A 14 33.46 -17.37 -17.20
CA ILE A 14 34.02 -18.34 -18.17
C ILE A 14 35.13 -17.68 -18.99
N VAL A 15 34.86 -16.52 -19.62
CA VAL A 15 35.86 -15.78 -20.40
C VAL A 15 37.06 -15.35 -19.55
N LEU A 16 36.85 -15.00 -18.29
CA LEU A 16 37.95 -14.69 -17.37
C LEU A 16 38.82 -15.91 -17.07
N GLY A 17 38.21 -17.10 -16.97
CA GLY A 17 38.91 -18.38 -16.83
C GLY A 17 39.79 -18.68 -18.05
N GLU A 18 39.23 -18.51 -19.26
CA GLU A 18 39.97 -18.63 -20.54
C GLU A 18 41.15 -17.66 -20.61
N CYS A 19 40.99 -16.46 -20.07
CA CYS A 19 42.03 -15.43 -20.02
C CYS A 19 43.02 -15.57 -18.85
N GLN A 20 43.07 -16.74 -18.18
CA GLN A 20 43.99 -17.01 -17.05
C GLN A 20 43.90 -15.94 -15.95
N ASN A 21 42.69 -15.48 -15.61
CA ASN A 21 42.41 -14.41 -14.65
C ASN A 21 42.95 -13.00 -15.03
N ASN A 22 43.31 -12.76 -16.29
CA ASN A 22 43.65 -11.43 -16.76
C ASN A 22 42.39 -10.61 -17.11
N TYR A 23 42.00 -9.71 -16.21
CA TYR A 23 40.79 -8.89 -16.34
C TYR A 23 40.77 -7.97 -17.58
N ARG A 24 41.93 -7.49 -18.04
CA ARG A 24 42.01 -6.62 -19.23
C ARG A 24 41.90 -7.41 -20.53
N ALA A 25 42.50 -8.60 -20.56
CA ALA A 25 42.29 -9.53 -21.66
C ALA A 25 40.83 -9.96 -21.71
N ALA A 26 40.27 -10.39 -20.59
CA ALA A 26 38.87 -10.81 -20.48
C ALA A 26 37.88 -9.74 -20.96
N ALA A 27 38.11 -8.45 -20.67
CA ALA A 27 37.26 -7.38 -21.16
C ALA A 27 37.24 -7.26 -22.69
N ARG A 28 38.40 -7.42 -23.34
CA ARG A 28 38.52 -7.38 -24.80
C ARG A 28 37.87 -8.61 -25.44
N TRP A 29 38.25 -9.79 -24.97
CA TRP A 29 37.69 -11.07 -25.44
C TRP A 29 36.18 -11.16 -25.23
N TYR A 30 35.64 -10.64 -24.12
CA TYR A 30 34.21 -10.60 -23.88
C TYR A 30 33.47 -9.69 -24.87
N ALA A 31 34.07 -8.54 -25.22
CA ALA A 31 33.50 -7.62 -26.20
C ALA A 31 33.49 -8.22 -27.62
N GLU A 32 34.56 -8.93 -27.98
CA GLU A 32 34.68 -9.64 -29.26
C GLU A 32 33.70 -10.81 -29.36
N ARG A 33 33.56 -11.62 -28.30
CA ARG A 33 32.67 -12.79 -28.28
C ARG A 33 31.19 -12.41 -28.25
N PHE A 34 30.84 -11.27 -27.65
CA PHE A 34 29.47 -10.81 -27.49
C PHE A 34 29.29 -9.35 -27.96
N PRO A 35 29.32 -9.10 -29.28
CA PRO A 35 29.30 -7.75 -29.84
C PRO A 35 27.98 -7.01 -29.60
N LEU A 36 26.86 -7.74 -29.48
CA LEU A 36 25.53 -7.15 -29.24
C LEU A 36 25.24 -6.87 -27.77
N ARG A 37 26.12 -7.26 -26.84
CA ARG A 37 25.91 -7.09 -25.39
C ARG A 37 26.61 -5.85 -24.88
N ARG A 38 26.18 -5.37 -23.71
CA ARG A 38 26.87 -4.30 -22.99
C ARG A 38 28.29 -4.74 -22.63
N HIS A 39 29.29 -4.00 -23.11
CA HIS A 39 30.68 -4.30 -22.80
C HIS A 39 31.05 -3.89 -21.38
N LEU A 40 31.59 -4.85 -20.61
CA LEU A 40 32.06 -4.59 -19.27
C LEU A 40 33.50 -4.04 -19.29
N SER A 41 33.76 -3.02 -18.48
CA SER A 41 35.14 -2.64 -18.17
C SER A 41 35.79 -3.68 -17.27
N HIS A 42 37.12 -3.85 -17.38
CA HIS A 42 37.92 -4.74 -16.53
C HIS A 42 37.67 -4.52 -15.02
N VAL A 43 37.37 -3.28 -14.59
CA VAL A 43 37.00 -2.95 -13.20
C VAL A 43 35.66 -3.56 -12.82
N THR A 44 34.69 -3.54 -13.74
CA THR A 44 33.36 -4.12 -13.54
C THR A 44 33.44 -5.64 -13.51
N ILE A 45 34.23 -6.24 -14.42
CA ILE A 45 34.54 -7.68 -14.44
C ILE A 45 35.12 -8.10 -13.08
N ARG A 46 36.14 -7.40 -12.59
CA ARG A 46 36.74 -7.67 -11.27
C ARG A 46 35.74 -7.55 -10.12
N ALA A 47 34.93 -6.49 -10.10
CA ALA A 47 33.93 -6.30 -9.04
C ALA A 47 32.85 -7.40 -9.07
N LEU A 48 32.42 -7.82 -10.25
CA LEU A 48 31.46 -8.90 -10.44
C LEU A 48 32.02 -10.26 -10.05
N THR A 49 33.27 -10.56 -10.38
CA THR A 49 33.89 -11.85 -10.01
C THR A 49 34.14 -11.96 -8.52
N ILE A 50 34.60 -10.90 -7.87
CA ILE A 50 34.74 -10.87 -6.40
C ILE A 50 33.38 -11.11 -5.74
N ARG A 51 32.32 -10.46 -6.24
CA ARG A 51 30.96 -10.63 -5.73
C ARG A 51 30.43 -12.06 -5.97
N ALA A 52 30.67 -12.61 -7.15
CA ALA A 52 30.25 -13.98 -7.51
C ALA A 52 30.98 -15.03 -6.66
N ARG A 53 32.28 -14.85 -6.39
CA ARG A 53 33.06 -15.71 -5.46
C ARG A 53 32.51 -15.68 -4.03
N GLY A 54 31.89 -14.57 -3.63
CA GLY A 54 31.15 -14.46 -2.36
C GLY A 54 29.74 -15.08 -2.39
N GLY A 55 29.35 -15.80 -3.44
CA GLY A 55 28.04 -16.46 -3.56
C GLY A 55 26.89 -15.56 -4.03
N HIS A 56 27.20 -14.35 -4.50
CA HIS A 56 26.17 -13.36 -4.85
C HIS A 56 26.20 -12.98 -6.33
N LEU A 57 25.41 -13.69 -7.15
CA LEU A 57 25.23 -13.35 -8.56
C LEU A 57 24.32 -12.12 -8.73
N ASN A 58 23.29 -12.01 -7.89
CA ASN A 58 22.42 -10.83 -7.87
C ASN A 58 22.90 -9.78 -6.87
N ARG A 59 22.67 -8.51 -7.22
CA ARG A 59 23.00 -7.40 -6.31
C ARG A 59 22.00 -7.37 -5.16
N GLN A 60 22.45 -7.71 -3.96
CA GLN A 60 21.65 -7.52 -2.75
C GLN A 60 21.62 -6.03 -2.40
N ARG A 61 20.51 -5.36 -2.71
CA ARG A 61 20.25 -3.99 -2.26
C ARG A 61 19.58 -4.06 -0.90
N ARG A 62 20.34 -3.80 0.17
CA ARG A 62 19.72 -3.61 1.48
C ARG A 62 18.93 -2.30 1.44
N ARG A 63 17.61 -2.39 1.61
CA ARG A 63 16.80 -1.21 1.91
C ARG A 63 17.04 -0.87 3.37
N HIS A 64 17.28 0.39 3.67
CA HIS A 64 17.35 0.81 5.07
C HIS A 64 15.97 0.61 5.70
N GLU A 65 15.90 -0.32 6.64
CA GLU A 65 14.73 -0.56 7.48
C GLU A 65 14.81 0.39 8.67
N TYR A 66 13.69 1.01 9.00
CA TYR A 66 13.61 1.86 10.17
C TYR A 66 13.00 1.01 11.27
N ASP A 67 13.83 0.60 12.22
CA ASP A 67 13.37 -0.04 13.45
C ASP A 67 12.53 0.96 14.26
N GLU A 68 11.43 0.48 14.83
CA GLU A 68 10.51 1.26 15.67
C GLU A 68 11.23 1.82 16.91
N ASN A 69 12.24 1.10 17.42
CA ASN A 69 13.05 1.52 18.56
C ASN A 69 14.11 2.58 18.23
N ASN A 70 14.26 2.97 16.95
CA ASN A 70 15.21 4.00 16.58
C ASN A 70 14.76 5.36 17.15
N ALA A 71 15.64 6.03 17.91
CA ALA A 71 15.35 7.33 18.50
C ALA A 71 14.85 8.38 17.49
N ARG A 72 15.26 8.31 16.22
CA ARG A 72 14.75 9.20 15.16
C ARG A 72 13.31 8.89 14.79
N VAL A 73 12.95 7.61 14.77
CA VAL A 73 11.60 7.14 14.44
C VAL A 73 10.63 7.55 15.53
N LEU A 74 10.98 7.29 16.80
CA LEU A 74 10.17 7.68 17.95
C LEU A 74 9.91 9.18 17.98
N LYS A 75 10.92 10.01 17.70
CA LYS A 75 10.74 11.47 17.65
C LYS A 75 9.77 11.90 16.55
N VAL A 76 9.93 11.37 15.33
CA VAL A 76 9.02 11.68 14.20
C VAL A 76 7.59 11.24 14.52
N LEU A 77 7.42 10.06 15.14
CA LEU A 77 6.11 9.56 15.55
C LEU A 77 5.48 10.41 16.66
N ALA A 78 6.26 10.82 17.66
CA ALA A 78 5.76 11.65 18.76
C ALA A 78 5.16 12.97 18.25
N VAL A 79 5.88 13.65 17.34
CA VAL A 79 5.41 14.91 16.77
C VAL A 79 4.15 14.73 15.91
N VAL A 80 4.11 13.69 15.08
CA VAL A 80 2.91 13.37 14.26
C VAL A 80 1.72 12.94 15.11
N HIS A 81 1.96 12.37 16.30
CA HIS A 81 0.90 12.00 17.23
C HIS A 81 0.30 13.23 17.94
N LEU A 82 1.14 14.21 18.28
CA LEU A 82 0.69 15.47 18.88
C LEU A 82 -0.10 16.33 17.88
N ASP A 83 0.37 16.43 16.64
CA ASP A 83 -0.33 17.13 15.57
C ASP A 83 -0.34 16.29 14.28
N ARG A 84 -1.52 15.77 13.93
CA ARG A 84 -1.71 14.95 12.73
C ARG A 84 -1.65 15.77 11.43
N GLN A 85 -1.86 17.08 11.50
CA GLN A 85 -1.84 17.98 10.32
C GLN A 85 -0.47 18.64 10.10
N ILE A 86 0.54 18.23 10.88
CA ILE A 86 1.85 18.87 10.84
C ILE A 86 2.51 18.75 9.46
N SER A 87 3.09 19.86 9.00
CA SER A 87 3.81 19.88 7.73
C SER A 87 5.17 19.18 7.84
N SER A 88 5.57 18.48 6.78
CA SER A 88 6.89 17.84 6.72
C SER A 88 8.09 18.80 6.88
N ARG A 89 7.91 20.11 6.62
CA ARG A 89 8.93 21.14 6.91
C ARG A 89 8.96 21.53 8.38
N THR A 90 7.79 21.52 9.04
CA THR A 90 7.69 21.78 10.48
C THR A 90 8.36 20.66 11.27
N ILE A 91 8.13 19.40 10.89
CA ILE A 91 8.83 18.23 11.46
C ILE A 91 10.36 18.41 11.43
N GLU A 92 10.90 18.92 10.32
CA GLU A 92 12.35 19.17 10.19
C GLU A 92 12.83 20.29 11.12
N ARG A 93 12.05 21.37 11.25
CA ARG A 93 12.39 22.49 12.15
C ARG A 93 12.34 22.11 13.62
N GLU A 94 11.36 21.31 14.03
CA GLU A 94 11.15 20.95 15.44
C GLU A 94 12.13 19.88 15.93
N ILE A 95 12.43 18.89 15.08
CA ILE A 95 13.19 17.70 15.48
C ILE A 95 14.64 17.72 14.94
N GLY A 96 14.93 18.56 13.94
CA GLY A 96 16.22 18.60 13.26
C GLY A 96 16.48 17.39 12.35
N ILE A 97 15.44 16.61 12.03
CA ILE A 97 15.55 15.47 11.11
C ILE A 97 15.23 15.95 9.70
N PRO A 98 16.09 15.69 8.69
CA PRO A 98 15.84 16.13 7.33
C PRO A 98 14.46 15.71 6.82
N ARG A 99 13.76 16.61 6.13
CA ARG A 99 12.41 16.35 5.63
C ARG A 99 12.28 15.02 4.89
N ASN A 100 13.25 14.71 4.02
CA ASN A 100 13.24 13.49 3.22
C ASN A 100 13.38 12.21 4.05
N THR A 101 14.13 12.24 5.16
CA THR A 101 14.27 11.08 6.04
C THR A 101 13.01 10.88 6.87
N ALA A 102 12.43 11.96 7.41
CA ALA A 102 11.13 11.90 8.09
C ALA A 102 10.03 11.30 7.18
N LEU A 103 9.91 11.77 5.93
CA LEU A 103 8.97 11.23 4.96
C LEU A 103 9.25 9.77 4.56
N ARG A 104 10.51 9.31 4.61
CA ARG A 104 10.85 7.90 4.39
C ARG A 104 10.44 7.04 5.58
N ILE A 105 10.63 7.53 6.80
CA ILE A 105 10.20 6.88 8.03
C ILE A 105 8.67 6.70 8.02
N LEU A 106 7.92 7.78 7.80
CA LEU A 106 6.46 7.73 7.78
C LEU A 106 5.92 6.76 6.71
N ARG A 107 6.51 6.77 5.50
CA ARG A 107 6.13 5.82 4.44
C ARG A 107 6.45 4.37 4.78
N ASN A 108 7.60 4.11 5.43
CA ASN A 108 7.95 2.77 5.86
C ASN A 108 6.98 2.26 6.94
N LEU A 109 6.56 3.12 7.87
CA LEU A 109 5.58 2.82 8.92
C LEU A 109 4.12 2.94 8.49
N ARG A 110 3.84 3.13 7.18
CA ARG A 110 2.47 3.25 6.63
C ARG A 110 1.63 4.41 7.18
N TYR A 111 2.29 5.47 7.65
CA TYR A 111 1.61 6.73 7.98
C TYR A 111 1.33 7.53 6.70
N HIS A 112 0.06 7.80 6.47
CA HIS A 112 -0.42 8.57 5.32
C HIS A 112 -0.98 9.91 5.79
N ALA A 113 -0.73 10.95 5.00
CA ALA A 113 -1.36 12.26 5.23
C ALA A 113 -2.85 12.12 4.97
N TYR A 114 -3.67 12.44 5.98
CA TYR A 114 -5.11 12.49 5.83
C TYR A 114 -5.54 13.92 5.50
N HIS A 115 -6.20 14.11 4.36
CA HIS A 115 -6.84 15.37 4.03
C HIS A 115 -8.30 15.32 4.50
N ILE A 116 -8.62 16.03 5.58
CA ILE A 116 -10.00 16.15 6.05
C ILE A 116 -10.75 17.02 5.03
N THR A 117 -11.66 16.41 4.29
CA THR A 117 -12.61 17.12 3.43
C THR A 117 -13.87 17.39 4.25
N LEU A 118 -14.11 18.67 4.59
CA LEU A 118 -15.34 19.10 5.23
C LEU A 118 -16.41 19.20 4.14
N VAL A 119 -17.25 18.16 4.01
CA VAL A 119 -18.28 18.09 2.94
C VAL A 119 -19.63 18.67 3.40
N GLN A 120 -19.84 18.85 4.71
CA GLN A 120 -21.05 19.44 5.30
C GLN A 120 -20.70 20.15 6.62
N GLU A 121 -21.22 21.35 6.85
CA GLU A 121 -21.13 22.00 8.15
C GLU A 121 -22.01 21.25 9.16
N LEU A 122 -21.38 20.72 10.22
CA LEU A 122 -22.07 20.05 11.31
C LEU A 122 -22.45 21.08 12.37
N GLY A 123 -23.59 21.75 12.16
CA GLY A 123 -24.18 22.64 13.16
C GLY A 123 -24.55 21.90 14.47
N PRO A 124 -24.63 22.62 15.61
CA PRO A 124 -24.84 22.03 16.94
C PRO A 124 -26.13 21.20 17.03
N ASN A 125 -27.21 21.64 16.37
CA ASN A 125 -28.49 20.92 16.36
C ASN A 125 -28.43 19.62 15.55
N HIS A 126 -27.54 19.53 14.56
CA HIS A 126 -27.42 18.34 13.71
C HIS A 126 -26.83 17.14 14.46
N ILE A 127 -26.08 17.36 15.55
CA ILE A 127 -25.55 16.26 16.37
C ILE A 127 -26.71 15.54 17.05
N GLN A 128 -27.58 16.29 17.75
CA GLN A 128 -28.73 15.72 18.45
C GLN A 128 -29.68 15.00 17.49
N MET A 129 -29.99 15.63 16.36
CA MET A 129 -30.84 15.02 15.33
C MET A 129 -30.25 13.72 14.76
N ARG A 130 -28.92 13.65 14.60
CA ARG A 130 -28.26 12.42 14.13
C ARG A 130 -28.33 11.31 15.18
N ILE A 131 -28.19 11.65 16.46
CA ILE A 131 -28.32 10.68 17.56
C ILE A 131 -29.75 10.13 17.62
N GLU A 132 -30.75 11.01 17.53
CA GLU A 132 -32.17 10.62 17.51
C GLU A 132 -32.49 9.76 16.28
N PHE A 133 -31.97 10.13 15.12
CA PHE A 133 -32.06 9.30 13.91
C PHE A 133 -31.43 7.92 14.11
N CYS A 134 -30.23 7.84 14.70
CA CYS A 134 -29.57 6.57 14.98
C CYS A 134 -30.39 5.70 15.94
N HIS A 135 -30.94 6.28 17.01
CA HIS A 135 -31.80 5.54 17.95
C HIS A 135 -33.08 5.02 17.27
N TRP A 136 -33.74 5.85 16.46
CA TRP A 136 -34.90 5.43 15.68
C TRP A 136 -34.55 4.33 14.68
N ALA A 137 -33.44 4.48 13.95
CA ALA A 137 -32.98 3.50 12.96
C ALA A 137 -32.69 2.14 13.61
N LEU A 138 -32.02 2.15 14.78
CA LEU A 138 -31.76 0.93 15.55
C LEU A 138 -33.06 0.26 16.02
N ALA A 139 -34.03 1.04 16.51
CA ALA A 139 -35.33 0.50 16.91
C ALA A 139 -36.09 -0.14 15.74
N ARG A 140 -35.93 0.39 14.51
CA ARG A 140 -36.55 -0.22 13.32
C ARG A 140 -35.81 -1.46 12.84
N ILE A 141 -34.48 -1.48 12.90
CA ILE A 141 -33.70 -2.69 12.59
C ILE A 141 -34.03 -3.83 13.56
N GLN A 142 -34.32 -3.52 14.83
CA GLN A 142 -34.75 -4.52 15.81
C GLN A 142 -36.12 -5.12 15.50
N GLN A 143 -37.02 -4.35 14.88
CA GLN A 143 -38.35 -4.82 14.49
C GLN A 143 -38.33 -5.56 13.15
N ASP A 144 -37.49 -5.11 12.22
CA ASP A 144 -37.30 -5.73 10.90
C ASP A 144 -35.82 -5.58 10.48
N GLN A 145 -35.11 -6.71 10.42
CA GLN A 145 -33.69 -6.74 10.04
C GLN A 145 -33.43 -6.25 8.60
N ASP A 146 -34.41 -6.38 7.70
CA ASP A 146 -34.30 -5.99 6.30
C ASP A 146 -34.99 -4.64 6.00
N PHE A 147 -35.35 -3.89 7.04
CA PHE A 147 -36.09 -2.63 6.93
C PHE A 147 -35.47 -1.64 5.92
N PHE A 148 -34.14 -1.43 5.98
CA PHE A 148 -33.45 -0.53 5.05
C PHE A 148 -33.26 -1.10 3.64
N ARG A 149 -33.45 -2.41 3.45
CA ARG A 149 -33.32 -3.10 2.17
C ARG A 149 -34.63 -3.12 1.39
N SER A 150 -35.78 -3.13 2.08
CA SER A 150 -37.09 -3.11 1.43
C SER A 150 -37.43 -1.72 0.86
N PRO A 151 -37.92 -1.60 -0.40
CA PRO A 151 -38.34 -0.32 -0.98
C PRO A 151 -39.43 0.40 -0.16
N GLY A 152 -40.17 -0.31 0.71
CA GLY A 152 -41.19 0.26 1.60
C GLY A 152 -40.64 1.19 2.71
N CYS A 153 -39.33 1.20 2.99
CA CYS A 153 -38.75 2.09 4.02
C CYS A 153 -38.91 3.59 3.70
N LEU A 154 -39.09 3.94 2.42
CA LEU A 154 -39.31 5.31 1.97
C LEU A 154 -40.73 5.81 2.26
N LEU A 155 -41.70 4.89 2.44
CA LEU A 155 -43.10 5.24 2.70
C LEU A 155 -43.36 5.45 4.20
N VAL A 156 -42.72 4.66 5.07
CA VAL A 156 -42.82 4.79 6.53
C VAL A 156 -42.15 6.08 7.03
N SER A 157 -41.06 6.48 6.39
CA SER A 157 -40.34 7.70 6.75
C SER A 157 -41.12 8.99 6.46
N SER A 158 -41.96 9.03 5.43
CA SER A 158 -42.79 10.22 5.13
C SER A 158 -43.95 10.45 6.11
N THR A 159 -44.51 9.39 6.71
CA THR A 159 -45.66 9.49 7.62
C THR A 159 -45.24 9.62 9.09
N GLU A 160 -44.08 9.06 9.48
CA GLU A 160 -43.54 9.19 10.84
C GLU A 160 -42.65 10.43 11.05
N ALA A 161 -42.12 11.03 9.97
CA ALA A 161 -41.42 12.32 10.04
C ALA A 161 -42.29 13.48 10.53
N ALA A 162 -43.61 13.30 10.60
CA ALA A 162 -44.53 14.27 11.20
C ALA A 162 -44.65 14.13 12.74
N LYS A 163 -44.11 13.06 13.35
CA LYS A 163 -44.20 12.80 14.81
C LYS A 163 -42.92 13.11 15.59
N VAL A 164 -41.80 13.22 14.90
CA VAL A 164 -40.52 13.68 15.45
C VAL A 164 -40.19 14.90 14.62
N ASP A 165 -40.00 16.08 15.24
CA ASP A 165 -39.73 17.38 14.58
C ASP A 165 -38.41 17.37 13.77
N PHE A 166 -38.28 16.47 12.79
CA PHE A 166 -37.21 16.45 11.82
C PHE A 166 -37.51 17.54 10.78
N PRO A 167 -36.53 18.40 10.43
CA PRO A 167 -36.74 19.49 9.50
C PRO A 167 -37.06 18.91 8.13
N SER A 168 -38.19 19.36 7.57
CA SER A 168 -38.70 19.19 6.20
C SER A 168 -38.39 17.82 5.56
N THR A 169 -39.44 17.04 5.27
CA THR A 169 -39.44 15.73 4.60
C THR A 169 -38.51 15.60 3.37
N GLU A 170 -38.17 16.70 2.70
CA GLU A 170 -37.16 16.76 1.63
C GLU A 170 -35.76 16.33 2.09
N ASN A 171 -35.32 16.70 3.30
CA ASN A 171 -33.99 16.37 3.82
C ASN A 171 -33.88 14.90 4.28
N LEU A 172 -34.97 14.31 4.78
CA LEU A 172 -35.01 12.91 5.23
C LEU A 172 -34.92 11.94 4.05
N SER A 173 -35.67 12.18 2.97
CA SER A 173 -35.62 11.32 1.77
C SER A 173 -34.22 11.31 1.14
N LEU A 174 -33.59 12.48 1.02
CA LEU A 174 -32.22 12.66 0.55
C LEU A 174 -31.18 12.04 1.50
N THR A 175 -31.41 12.09 2.81
CA THR A 175 -30.51 11.49 3.80
C THR A 175 -30.61 9.97 3.78
N ILE A 176 -31.81 9.40 3.68
CA ILE A 176 -32.04 7.96 3.54
C ILE A 176 -31.46 7.45 2.21
N ALA A 177 -31.66 8.17 1.10
CA ALA A 177 -31.06 7.85 -0.19
C ALA A 177 -29.52 7.87 -0.13
N ARG A 178 -28.92 8.86 0.55
CA ARG A 178 -27.47 8.93 0.78
C ARG A 178 -26.95 7.81 1.69
N ILE A 179 -27.71 7.41 2.72
CA ILE A 179 -27.37 6.29 3.59
C ILE A 179 -27.43 4.97 2.80
N ARG A 180 -28.49 4.74 2.01
CA ARG A 180 -28.59 3.60 1.08
C ARG A 180 -27.39 3.53 0.14
N MET A 181 -27.08 4.64 -0.53
CA MET A 181 -25.94 4.71 -1.44
C MET A 181 -24.61 4.41 -0.73
N LYS A 182 -24.42 4.87 0.52
CA LYS A 182 -23.23 4.55 1.31
C LYS A 182 -23.17 3.09 1.75
N ILE A 183 -24.29 2.50 2.16
CA ILE A 183 -24.37 1.07 2.52
C ILE A 183 -24.06 0.21 1.29
N ASP A 184 -24.61 0.57 0.13
CA ASP A 184 -24.34 -0.12 -1.13
C ASP A 184 -22.85 -0.02 -1.52
N ILE A 185 -22.22 1.16 -1.35
CA ILE A 185 -20.78 1.36 -1.61
C ILE A 185 -19.90 0.55 -0.63
N ILE A 186 -20.29 0.46 0.64
CA ILE A 186 -19.56 -0.34 1.64
C ILE A 186 -19.65 -1.82 1.29
N ARG A 187 -20.84 -2.32 0.94
CA ARG A 187 -21.04 -3.71 0.48
C ARG A 187 -20.20 -4.02 -0.76
N TYR A 188 -20.19 -3.15 -1.78
CA TYR A 188 -19.34 -3.34 -2.96
C TYR A 188 -17.85 -3.40 -2.61
N LYS A 189 -17.39 -2.67 -1.58
CA LYS A 189 -16.00 -2.74 -1.11
C LYS A 189 -15.69 -4.02 -0.34
N GLU A 190 -16.63 -4.52 0.46
CA GLU A 190 -16.48 -5.79 1.19
C GLU A 190 -16.53 -6.98 0.23
N GLU A 191 -17.44 -6.99 -0.75
CA GLU A 191 -17.49 -7.99 -1.82
C GLU A 191 -16.22 -7.96 -2.69
N PHE A 192 -15.66 -6.77 -2.99
CA PHE A 192 -14.36 -6.66 -3.67
C PHE A 192 -13.18 -7.13 -2.82
N ALA A 193 -13.25 -7.01 -1.49
CA ALA A 193 -12.23 -7.52 -0.59
C ALA A 193 -12.27 -9.07 -0.56
N VAL A 194 -13.47 -9.66 -0.45
CA VAL A 194 -13.68 -11.11 -0.53
C VAL A 194 -13.29 -11.68 -1.91
N MET A 195 -13.50 -10.93 -3.00
CA MET A 195 -13.03 -11.31 -4.35
C MET A 195 -11.51 -11.24 -4.52
N LYS A 196 -10.81 -10.42 -3.74
CA LYS A 196 -9.34 -10.35 -3.77
C LYS A 196 -8.70 -11.46 -2.96
N ASP A 197 -9.35 -11.90 -1.89
CA ASP A 197 -8.87 -13.01 -1.07
C ASP A 197 -9.10 -14.37 -1.76
N SER A 198 -10.20 -14.53 -2.52
CA SER A 198 -10.49 -15.75 -3.31
C SER A 198 -9.67 -15.90 -4.60
N ASN A 199 -9.10 -14.82 -5.15
CA ASN A 199 -8.21 -14.89 -6.32
C ASN A 199 -6.75 -15.20 -5.98
N PHE A 200 -6.43 -15.50 -4.71
CA PHE A 200 -5.09 -15.93 -4.29
C PHE A 200 -4.98 -17.44 -4.00
N GLU A 201 -6.08 -18.20 -4.01
CA GLU A 201 -6.08 -19.66 -3.79
C GLU A 201 -6.32 -20.49 -5.08
N GLY A 202 -6.24 -19.86 -6.25
CA GLY A 202 -6.56 -20.48 -7.54
C GLY A 202 -5.42 -20.50 -8.56
N ILE A 203 -4.19 -20.80 -8.16
CA ILE A 203 -3.11 -21.17 -9.10
C ILE A 203 -2.45 -22.47 -8.62
N MET A 204 -3.06 -23.57 -9.05
CA MET A 204 -2.46 -24.86 -9.39
C MET A 204 -1.39 -25.44 -8.45
N ASP A 205 -1.84 -26.30 -7.54
CA ASP A 205 -1.20 -27.60 -7.35
C ASP A 205 -1.31 -28.36 -8.68
N VAL A 206 -0.24 -28.33 -9.47
CA VAL A 206 0.03 -29.38 -10.45
C VAL A 206 1.14 -30.20 -9.83
N ASP A 207 0.74 -31.36 -9.29
CA ASP A 207 1.64 -32.48 -9.07
C ASP A 207 2.36 -32.76 -10.39
N VAL A 208 3.66 -32.47 -10.44
CA VAL A 208 4.56 -32.99 -11.45
C VAL A 208 5.45 -33.99 -10.73
N ASP A 209 5.16 -35.26 -10.97
CA ASP A 209 5.88 -36.43 -10.49
C ASP A 209 7.40 -36.27 -10.60
N GLU A 210 8.08 -36.43 -9.47
CA GLU A 210 9.54 -36.31 -9.33
C GLU A 210 10.30 -37.61 -9.75
N ASP A 211 9.67 -38.51 -10.51
CA ASP A 211 10.19 -39.85 -10.85
C ASP A 211 10.24 -40.13 -12.36
N SER A 212 10.78 -39.19 -13.14
CA SER A 212 11.21 -39.48 -14.51
C SER A 212 12.42 -38.63 -14.88
N TYR A 213 13.60 -39.16 -14.60
CA TYR A 213 14.75 -39.30 -15.51
C TYR A 213 16.02 -39.44 -14.67
N ARG A 214 16.53 -40.68 -14.67
CA ARG A 214 17.92 -41.07 -14.42
C ARG A 214 18.95 -40.00 -14.76
#